data_AF-A0A957VCU3-F1
#
_entry.id   AF-A0A957VCU3-F1
#
_cell.length_a   1.000
_cell.length_b   1.000
_cell.length_c   1.000
_cell.angle_alpha   90.00
_cell.angle_beta   90.00
_cell.angle_gamma   90.00
#
_symmetry.space_group_name_H-M   'P 1'
#
loop_
_entity.id
_entity.type
_entity.pdbx_description
1 polymer ?
#
loop_
_entity_poly.entity_id
_entity_poly.type
_entity_poly.pdbx_seq_one_letter_code
_entity_poly.pdbx_strand_id
1 'polypeptide(L)'
;MTKAPIFIPKRSLIRRLLLSAGLVMALGLLFPALSLADPPDLEDPDTCVECHEEETDAWRNSPHGQVNSDQMPEAACESCHGAYLEDHPEQGYMQLTIDSSVCEECHTSTFEQWEHTQHQQAGVQCISCHLSHSQQFRLTDEALCSSCHEEETDDIFHMAHTTSEVPCIDCHVSTMIPQGVAVASTGPTSGPAAGPSHDFADVSAMSCIECHRDNVRDEPSSFTDMDWLVKSRLVAQAERVPELASELEATQQANKSLQTWVPVSLGLGLGLGGMLGIVAVLLLAYVSRRGSA
;
A
#
# COMPACT_ATOMS: atom_id res chain seq x y z
N MET A 1 45.67 -94.62 13.43
CA MET A 1 45.95 -94.35 12.00
C MET A 1 45.69 -92.87 11.75
N THR A 2 46.75 -92.17 11.36
CA THR A 2 46.89 -90.71 11.26
C THR A 2 46.06 -90.12 10.12
N LYS A 3 45.28 -89.06 10.38
CA LYS A 3 44.59 -88.27 9.34
C LYS A 3 45.60 -87.31 8.69
N ALA A 4 45.74 -87.40 7.37
CA ALA A 4 46.52 -86.47 6.57
C ALA A 4 45.81 -85.10 6.43
N PRO A 5 46.54 -83.98 6.34
CA PRO A 5 45.94 -82.67 6.09
C PRO A 5 45.58 -82.50 4.61
N ILE A 6 44.36 -82.02 4.35
CA ILE A 6 43.87 -81.68 3.00
C ILE A 6 44.44 -80.31 2.61
N PHE A 7 45.28 -80.31 1.58
CA PHE A 7 45.86 -79.10 0.98
C PHE A 7 44.90 -78.51 -0.05
N ILE A 8 44.27 -77.38 0.25
CA ILE A 8 43.39 -76.65 -0.69
C ILE A 8 44.24 -75.66 -1.48
N PRO A 9 44.35 -75.78 -2.82
CA PRO A 9 45.16 -74.88 -3.62
C PRO A 9 44.53 -73.47 -3.69
N LYS A 10 45.28 -72.44 -3.23
CA LYS A 10 44.88 -71.01 -3.20
C LYS A 10 44.35 -70.45 -4.53
N ARG A 11 44.59 -71.11 -5.67
CA ARG A 11 44.12 -70.70 -6.99
C ARG A 11 42.61 -70.90 -7.23
N SER A 12 41.94 -71.79 -6.48
CA SER A 12 40.49 -72.00 -6.67
C SER A 12 39.62 -71.01 -5.90
N LEU A 13 40.15 -70.37 -4.85
CA LEU A 13 39.43 -69.37 -4.05
C LEU A 13 39.30 -68.03 -4.80
N ILE A 14 40.37 -67.59 -5.46
CA ILE A 14 40.40 -66.33 -6.22
C ILE A 14 39.46 -66.39 -7.44
N ARG A 15 39.40 -67.55 -8.13
CA ARG A 15 38.49 -67.74 -9.27
C ARG A 15 37.02 -67.78 -8.85
N ARG A 16 36.71 -68.26 -7.64
CA ARG A 16 35.35 -68.25 -7.09
C ARG A 16 34.91 -66.86 -6.62
N LEU A 17 35.83 -66.08 -6.02
CA LEU A 17 35.58 -64.68 -5.64
C LEU A 17 35.36 -63.76 -6.85
N LEU A 18 36.11 -63.96 -7.95
CA LEU A 18 35.94 -63.18 -9.18
C LEU A 18 34.64 -63.53 -9.93
N LEU A 19 34.16 -64.79 -9.87
CA LEU A 19 32.89 -65.19 -10.47
C LEU A 19 31.67 -64.70 -9.66
N SER A 20 31.77 -64.60 -8.33
CA SER A 20 30.70 -64.00 -7.51
C SER A 20 30.66 -62.46 -7.61
N ALA A 21 31.80 -61.79 -7.78
CA ALA A 21 31.84 -60.35 -7.97
C ALA A 21 31.27 -59.92 -9.35
N GLY A 22 31.46 -60.72 -10.39
CA GLY A 22 30.89 -60.46 -11.72
C GLY A 22 29.36 -60.61 -11.78
N LEU A 23 28.79 -61.53 -11.00
CA LEU A 23 27.33 -61.76 -10.99
C LEU A 23 26.57 -60.65 -10.23
N VAL A 24 27.15 -60.10 -9.16
CA VAL A 24 26.56 -58.97 -8.42
C VAL A 24 26.65 -57.66 -9.24
N MET A 25 27.70 -57.49 -10.04
CA MET A 25 27.84 -56.32 -10.93
C MET A 25 26.90 -56.38 -12.15
N ALA A 26 26.58 -57.58 -12.65
CA ALA A 26 25.66 -57.77 -13.77
C ALA A 26 24.18 -57.69 -13.36
N LEU A 27 23.83 -58.02 -12.11
CA LEU A 27 22.45 -57.92 -11.62
C LEU A 27 22.05 -56.47 -11.23
N GLY A 28 23.02 -55.61 -10.93
CA GLY A 28 22.78 -54.18 -10.67
C GLY A 28 22.47 -53.34 -11.92
N LEU A 29 22.70 -53.90 -13.12
CA LEU A 29 22.43 -53.24 -14.41
C LEU A 29 21.03 -53.56 -14.98
N LEU A 30 20.22 -54.34 -14.26
CA LEU A 30 18.87 -54.75 -14.65
C LEU A 30 17.78 -54.23 -13.70
N PHE A 31 18.13 -53.40 -12.72
CA PHE A 31 17.13 -52.56 -12.08
C PHE A 31 16.77 -51.47 -13.11
N PRO A 32 15.55 -51.44 -13.68
CA PRO A 32 15.12 -50.20 -14.28
C PRO A 32 15.26 -49.15 -13.17
N ALA A 33 15.90 -48.03 -13.48
CA ALA A 33 15.75 -46.86 -12.65
C ALA A 33 14.24 -46.70 -12.49
N LEU A 34 13.72 -47.02 -11.31
CA LEU A 34 12.39 -46.60 -10.94
C LEU A 34 12.57 -45.09 -10.88
N SER A 35 12.31 -44.45 -12.02
CA SER A 35 12.00 -43.04 -12.06
C SER A 35 10.83 -42.94 -11.11
N LEU A 36 11.10 -42.51 -9.88
CA LEU A 36 10.13 -41.64 -9.25
C LEU A 36 9.94 -40.58 -10.32
N ALA A 37 8.75 -40.53 -10.92
CA ALA A 37 8.38 -39.34 -11.65
C ALA A 37 8.73 -38.21 -10.70
N ASP A 38 9.62 -37.31 -11.12
CA ASP A 38 9.71 -36.03 -10.44
C ASP A 38 8.26 -35.53 -10.31
N PRO A 39 7.86 -34.98 -9.15
CA PRO A 39 6.57 -34.30 -9.09
C PRO A 39 6.51 -33.38 -10.32
N PRO A 40 5.39 -33.34 -11.07
CA PRO A 40 5.31 -32.51 -12.25
C PRO A 40 5.89 -31.14 -11.89
N ASP A 41 6.76 -30.59 -12.74
CA ASP A 41 7.14 -29.19 -12.62
C ASP A 41 5.83 -28.40 -12.73
N LEU A 42 5.22 -28.11 -11.59
CA LEU A 42 3.94 -27.39 -11.45
C LEU A 42 4.13 -25.89 -11.74
N GLU A 43 5.17 -25.54 -12.50
CA GLU A 43 5.36 -24.22 -13.10
C GLU A 43 4.57 -24.08 -14.40
N ASP A 44 3.93 -25.15 -14.90
CA ASP A 44 3.13 -25.14 -16.12
C ASP A 44 1.63 -24.83 -15.84
N PRO A 45 1.14 -23.62 -16.18
CA PRO A 45 -0.28 -23.28 -16.09
C PRO A 45 -1.19 -24.20 -16.93
N ASP A 46 -0.63 -24.99 -17.84
CA ASP A 46 -1.37 -25.95 -18.67
C ASP A 46 -1.93 -27.15 -17.88
N THR A 47 -1.60 -27.34 -16.60
CA THR A 47 -2.25 -28.40 -15.79
C THR A 47 -3.66 -27.99 -15.32
N CYS A 48 -3.87 -26.70 -15.02
CA CYS A 48 -5.15 -26.21 -14.50
C CYS A 48 -6.24 -26.19 -15.59
N VAL A 49 -5.86 -25.87 -16.83
CA VAL A 49 -6.78 -25.70 -17.97
C VAL A 49 -7.50 -27.00 -18.35
N GLU A 50 -6.94 -28.17 -18.01
CA GLU A 50 -7.58 -29.47 -18.27
C GLU A 50 -8.98 -29.57 -17.63
N CYS A 51 -9.20 -28.88 -16.50
CA CYS A 51 -10.47 -28.84 -15.80
C CYS A 51 -11.08 -27.42 -15.68
N HIS A 52 -10.27 -26.37 -15.70
CA HIS A 52 -10.67 -24.96 -15.53
C HIS A 52 -10.48 -24.14 -16.82
N GLU A 53 -11.01 -24.66 -17.93
CA GLU A 53 -10.83 -24.06 -19.26
C GLU A 53 -11.37 -22.64 -19.34
N GLU A 54 -12.61 -22.40 -18.87
CA GLU A 54 -13.25 -21.08 -18.94
C GLU A 54 -12.52 -20.04 -18.08
N GLU A 55 -12.14 -20.40 -16.85
CA GLU A 55 -11.37 -19.53 -15.97
C GLU A 55 -10.00 -19.21 -16.55
N THR A 56 -9.33 -20.21 -17.12
CA THR A 56 -8.03 -20.04 -17.75
C THR A 56 -8.12 -19.13 -18.97
N ASP A 57 -9.14 -19.29 -19.80
CA ASP A 57 -9.34 -18.44 -20.98
C ASP A 57 -9.60 -16.98 -20.58
N ALA A 58 -10.42 -16.76 -19.56
CA ALA A 58 -10.66 -15.41 -19.02
C ALA A 58 -9.36 -14.79 -18.50
N TRP A 59 -8.55 -15.56 -17.77
CA TRP A 59 -7.26 -15.12 -17.23
C TRP A 59 -6.21 -14.84 -18.32
N ARG A 60 -6.09 -15.71 -19.33
CA ARG A 60 -5.16 -15.50 -20.48
C ARG A 60 -5.43 -14.20 -21.22
N ASN A 61 -6.69 -13.75 -21.22
CA ASN A 61 -7.11 -12.50 -21.86
C ASN A 61 -7.00 -11.27 -20.95
N SER A 62 -6.56 -11.43 -19.70
CA SER A 62 -6.41 -10.33 -18.73
C SER A 62 -4.95 -9.87 -18.62
N PRO A 63 -4.68 -8.70 -18.01
CA PRO A 63 -3.32 -8.26 -17.72
C PRO A 63 -2.50 -9.25 -16.88
N HIS A 64 -3.15 -10.07 -16.05
CA HIS A 64 -2.48 -11.06 -15.21
C HIS A 64 -1.99 -12.28 -16.00
N GLY A 65 -2.69 -12.67 -17.05
CA GLY A 65 -2.27 -13.76 -17.94
C GLY A 65 -1.30 -13.33 -19.06
N GLN A 66 -0.95 -12.05 -19.15
CA GLN A 66 0.06 -11.58 -20.11
C GLN A 66 1.43 -12.16 -19.74
N VAL A 67 2.23 -12.49 -20.76
CA VAL A 67 3.57 -13.04 -20.56
C VAL A 67 4.63 -11.94 -20.51
N ASN A 68 5.49 -12.00 -19.50
CA ASN A 68 6.62 -11.11 -19.32
C ASN A 68 7.82 -11.53 -20.21
N SER A 69 8.95 -10.83 -20.07
CA SER A 69 10.17 -11.10 -20.86
C SER A 69 10.74 -12.50 -20.67
N ASP A 70 10.45 -13.13 -19.53
CA ASP A 70 10.93 -14.46 -19.18
C ASP A 70 9.96 -15.56 -19.66
N GLN A 71 8.95 -15.21 -20.47
CA GLN A 71 7.91 -16.11 -20.98
C GLN A 71 7.02 -16.71 -19.89
N MET A 72 6.95 -16.06 -18.73
CA MET A 72 6.06 -16.43 -17.62
C MET A 72 4.90 -15.44 -17.54
N PRO A 73 3.71 -15.87 -17.08
CA PRO A 73 2.62 -14.92 -16.85
C PRO A 73 2.98 -13.90 -15.77
N GLU A 74 2.37 -12.71 -15.83
CA GLU A 74 2.52 -11.66 -14.80
C GLU A 74 2.01 -12.13 -13.43
N ALA A 75 0.94 -12.95 -13.39
CA ALA A 75 0.49 -13.64 -12.18
C ALA A 75 -0.01 -15.06 -12.51
N ALA A 76 0.58 -16.07 -11.87
CA ALA A 76 0.18 -17.47 -12.04
C ALA A 76 -1.06 -17.82 -11.20
N CYS A 77 -1.69 -18.97 -11.48
CA CYS A 77 -2.89 -19.44 -10.76
C CYS A 77 -2.66 -19.49 -9.23
N GLU A 78 -1.50 -20.01 -8.84
CA GLU A 78 -1.11 -20.18 -7.43
C GLU A 78 -0.75 -18.85 -6.75
N SER A 79 -0.45 -17.79 -7.52
CA SER A 79 -0.20 -16.45 -6.97
C SER A 79 -1.43 -15.89 -6.27
N CYS A 80 -2.62 -16.37 -6.62
CA CYS A 80 -3.87 -15.97 -5.97
C CYS A 80 -4.53 -17.12 -5.20
N HIS A 81 -4.52 -18.35 -5.73
CA HIS A 81 -5.17 -19.50 -5.10
C HIS A 81 -4.30 -20.25 -4.09
N GLY A 82 -3.03 -19.87 -3.94
CA GLY A 82 -2.03 -20.59 -3.16
C GLY A 82 -1.52 -21.86 -3.86
N ALA A 83 -0.67 -22.60 -3.17
CA ALA A 83 -0.05 -23.81 -3.71
C ALA A 83 -1.09 -24.89 -4.05
N TYR A 84 -0.88 -25.60 -5.15
CA TYR A 84 -1.73 -26.69 -5.62
C TYR A 84 -1.99 -27.73 -4.52
N LEU A 85 -3.28 -28.06 -4.36
CA LEU A 85 -3.72 -29.11 -3.45
C LEU A 85 -3.92 -30.42 -4.23
N GLU A 86 -3.07 -31.40 -3.93
CA GLU A 86 -3.17 -32.75 -4.49
C GLU A 86 -4.57 -33.34 -4.25
N ASP A 87 -5.12 -33.99 -5.27
CA ASP A 87 -6.46 -34.57 -5.29
C ASP A 87 -7.62 -33.57 -5.06
N HIS A 88 -7.46 -32.28 -5.39
CA HIS A 88 -8.63 -31.39 -5.45
C HIS A 88 -9.61 -31.84 -6.56
N PRO A 89 -10.94 -31.73 -6.36
CA PRO A 89 -11.64 -31.16 -5.21
C PRO A 89 -11.91 -32.15 -4.06
N GLU A 90 -11.45 -33.41 -4.15
CA GLU A 90 -11.81 -34.49 -3.24
C GLU A 90 -11.25 -34.30 -1.83
N GLN A 91 -10.01 -33.80 -1.72
CA GLN A 91 -9.35 -33.49 -0.44
C GLN A 91 -9.52 -32.02 -0.01
N GLY A 92 -10.06 -31.17 -0.88
CA GLY A 92 -10.29 -29.75 -0.62
C GLY A 92 -10.33 -28.93 -1.92
N TYR A 93 -10.75 -27.68 -1.81
CA TYR A 93 -10.85 -26.75 -2.94
C TYR A 93 -9.72 -25.73 -2.92
N MET A 94 -9.20 -25.39 -4.10
CA MET A 94 -8.32 -24.24 -4.32
C MET A 94 -9.13 -22.96 -4.13
N GLN A 95 -8.88 -22.25 -3.04
CA GLN A 95 -9.66 -21.08 -2.65
C GLN A 95 -8.84 -19.80 -2.77
N LEU A 96 -9.49 -18.75 -3.27
CA LEU A 96 -9.03 -17.38 -3.14
C LEU A 96 -9.56 -16.83 -1.81
N THR A 97 -8.74 -16.04 -1.10
CA THR A 97 -9.23 -15.29 0.07
C THR A 97 -10.26 -14.25 -0.37
N ILE A 98 -11.31 -14.07 0.43
CA ILE A 98 -12.38 -13.11 0.11
C ILE A 98 -11.93 -11.68 0.43
N ASP A 99 -11.03 -11.53 1.39
CA ASP A 99 -10.43 -10.24 1.71
C ASP A 99 -9.41 -9.81 0.64
N SER A 100 -9.18 -8.49 0.59
CA SER A 100 -8.41 -7.86 -0.48
C SER A 100 -6.88 -8.00 -0.32
N SER A 101 -6.39 -8.77 0.67
CA SER A 101 -4.94 -8.88 0.96
C SER A 101 -4.14 -9.47 -0.20
N VAL A 102 -4.66 -10.49 -0.88
CA VAL A 102 -4.02 -11.10 -2.06
C VAL A 102 -3.84 -10.08 -3.20
N CYS A 103 -4.73 -9.09 -3.29
CA CYS A 103 -4.62 -8.02 -4.26
C CYS A 103 -3.53 -7.01 -3.84
N GLU A 104 -3.44 -6.70 -2.55
CA GLU A 104 -2.46 -5.76 -1.95
C GLU A 104 -1.02 -6.19 -2.23
N GLU A 105 -0.74 -7.49 -2.26
CA GLU A 105 0.62 -8.03 -2.49
C GLU A 105 1.28 -7.45 -3.75
N CYS A 106 0.50 -7.12 -4.77
CA CYS A 106 0.97 -6.48 -6.00
C CYS A 106 0.39 -5.06 -6.20
N HIS A 107 -0.90 -4.85 -5.93
CA HIS A 107 -1.63 -3.60 -6.18
C HIS A 107 -1.60 -2.63 -4.99
N THR A 108 -0.42 -2.43 -4.40
CA THR A 108 -0.22 -1.60 -3.19
C THR A 108 -0.81 -0.19 -3.31
N SER A 109 -0.59 0.50 -4.43
CA SER A 109 -1.07 1.87 -4.63
C SER A 109 -2.59 1.95 -4.73
N THR A 110 -3.20 0.98 -5.41
CA THR A 110 -4.66 0.86 -5.52
C THR A 110 -5.28 0.53 -4.17
N PHE A 111 -4.65 -0.35 -3.41
CA PHE A 111 -5.09 -0.71 -2.07
C PHE A 111 -5.04 0.50 -1.11
N GLU A 112 -3.97 1.31 -1.15
CA GLU A 112 -3.86 2.55 -0.36
C GLU A 112 -4.99 3.56 -0.68
N GLN A 113 -5.40 3.64 -1.95
CA GLN A 113 -6.53 4.48 -2.33
C GLN A 113 -7.85 3.93 -1.78
N TRP A 114 -8.07 2.63 -1.89
CA TRP A 114 -9.30 1.96 -1.47
C TRP A 114 -9.44 1.84 0.06
N GLU A 115 -8.35 1.67 0.81
CA GLU A 115 -8.42 1.28 2.23
C GLU A 115 -9.05 2.35 3.12
N HIS A 116 -9.06 3.61 2.66
CA HIS A 116 -9.63 4.74 3.39
C HIS A 116 -11.06 5.09 2.99
N THR A 117 -11.65 4.33 2.06
CA THR A 117 -12.96 4.63 1.48
C THR A 117 -14.11 4.17 2.36
N GLN A 118 -15.30 4.71 2.09
CA GLN A 118 -16.53 4.22 2.73
C GLN A 118 -16.86 2.78 2.32
N HIS A 119 -16.44 2.36 1.12
CA HIS A 119 -16.58 0.98 0.66
C HIS A 119 -15.75 0.02 1.51
N GLN A 120 -14.49 0.36 1.81
CA GLN A 120 -13.69 -0.43 2.74
C GLN A 120 -14.34 -0.49 4.14
N GLN A 121 -14.81 0.65 4.66
CA GLN A 121 -15.43 0.72 5.98
C GLN A 121 -16.72 -0.13 6.06
N ALA A 122 -17.43 -0.25 4.94
CA ALA A 122 -18.60 -1.12 4.79
C ALA A 122 -18.23 -2.59 4.48
N GLY A 123 -16.94 -2.93 4.36
CA GLY A 123 -16.46 -4.28 4.10
C GLY A 123 -16.52 -4.71 2.63
N VAL A 124 -16.73 -3.79 1.68
CA VAL A 124 -16.80 -4.07 0.25
C VAL A 124 -15.39 -4.32 -0.30
N GLN A 125 -15.07 -5.59 -0.58
CA GLN A 125 -13.75 -6.04 -1.05
C GLN A 125 -13.59 -5.89 -2.58
N CYS A 126 -12.36 -5.96 -3.10
CA CYS A 126 -12.05 -5.85 -4.53
C CYS A 126 -12.93 -6.77 -5.40
N ILE A 127 -13.10 -8.03 -4.98
CA ILE A 127 -13.88 -9.05 -5.70
C ILE A 127 -15.40 -8.81 -5.66
N SER A 128 -15.87 -7.80 -4.93
CA SER A 128 -17.27 -7.35 -4.97
C SER A 128 -17.57 -6.61 -6.26
N CYS A 129 -16.55 -5.96 -6.83
CA CYS A 129 -16.65 -5.19 -8.07
C CYS A 129 -16.00 -5.93 -9.24
N HIS A 130 -14.81 -6.52 -9.04
CA HIS A 130 -14.03 -7.16 -10.09
C HIS A 130 -14.17 -8.69 -10.10
N LEU A 131 -13.98 -9.27 -11.27
CA LEU A 131 -13.76 -10.70 -11.49
C LEU A 131 -12.26 -10.97 -11.55
N SER A 132 -11.73 -11.83 -10.67
CA SER A 132 -10.27 -12.05 -10.54
C SER A 132 -9.60 -12.62 -11.79
N HIS A 133 -10.31 -13.40 -12.62
CA HIS A 133 -9.72 -13.96 -13.84
C HIS A 133 -9.70 -12.93 -14.97
N SER A 134 -10.85 -12.34 -15.30
CA SER A 134 -10.96 -11.42 -16.44
C SER A 134 -10.54 -9.98 -16.13
N GLN A 135 -10.43 -9.63 -14.84
CA GLN A 135 -10.24 -8.27 -14.32
C GLN A 135 -11.37 -7.29 -14.68
N GLN A 136 -12.43 -7.75 -15.35
CA GLN A 136 -13.61 -6.98 -15.68
C GLN A 136 -14.50 -6.81 -14.44
N PHE A 137 -15.46 -5.88 -14.52
CA PHE A 137 -16.50 -5.79 -13.52
C PHE A 137 -17.43 -7.01 -13.55
N ARG A 138 -17.99 -7.35 -12.39
CA ARG A 138 -18.97 -8.44 -12.24
C ARG A 138 -20.28 -8.17 -12.97
N LEU A 139 -20.60 -6.89 -13.13
CA LEU A 139 -21.76 -6.37 -13.84
C LEU A 139 -21.29 -5.25 -14.77
N THR A 140 -22.16 -4.79 -15.66
CA THR A 140 -21.90 -3.53 -16.38
C THR A 140 -21.73 -2.38 -15.37
N ASP A 141 -20.91 -1.38 -15.69
CA ASP A 141 -20.59 -0.24 -14.82
C ASP A 141 -21.82 0.32 -14.10
N GLU A 142 -22.88 0.63 -14.87
CA GLU A 142 -24.13 1.17 -14.35
C GLU A 142 -24.80 0.22 -13.35
N ALA A 143 -25.07 -1.02 -13.77
CA ALA A 143 -25.72 -2.03 -12.93
C ALA A 143 -24.89 -2.41 -11.69
N LEU A 144 -23.57 -2.29 -11.74
CA LEU A 144 -22.71 -2.54 -10.59
C LEU A 144 -22.95 -1.49 -9.50
N CYS A 145 -22.84 -0.21 -9.86
CA CYS A 145 -23.01 0.88 -8.92
C CYS A 145 -24.45 0.96 -8.41
N SER A 146 -25.42 0.82 -9.32
CA SER A 146 -26.85 0.91 -8.98
C SER A 146 -27.34 -0.26 -8.13
N SER A 147 -26.62 -1.39 -8.07
CA SER A 147 -27.00 -2.54 -7.22
C SER A 147 -26.96 -2.22 -5.71
N CYS A 148 -26.24 -1.17 -5.32
CA CYS A 148 -26.15 -0.68 -3.94
C CYS A 148 -26.60 0.79 -3.81
N HIS A 149 -26.35 1.62 -4.82
CA HIS A 149 -26.62 3.07 -4.80
C HIS A 149 -27.90 3.43 -5.57
N GLU A 150 -29.03 2.80 -5.24
CA GLU A 150 -30.30 3.01 -5.94
C GLU A 150 -30.87 4.44 -5.72
N GLU A 151 -30.80 4.96 -4.50
CA GLU A 151 -31.42 6.25 -4.13
C GLU A 151 -30.51 7.47 -4.36
N GLU A 152 -29.20 7.27 -4.51
CA GLU A 152 -28.18 8.34 -4.54
C GLU A 152 -28.08 9.01 -5.94
N THR A 153 -28.83 8.56 -6.94
CA THR A 153 -28.73 9.01 -8.34
C THR A 153 -29.83 10.00 -8.77
N ASP A 154 -30.68 10.44 -7.84
CA ASP A 154 -31.86 11.27 -8.12
C ASP A 154 -31.55 12.77 -8.31
N ASP A 155 -30.29 13.18 -8.28
CA ASP A 155 -29.92 14.57 -8.54
C ASP A 155 -29.75 14.87 -10.04
N ILE A 156 -29.73 16.16 -10.35
CA ILE A 156 -29.71 16.66 -11.72
C ILE A 156 -28.43 16.29 -12.48
N PHE A 157 -27.30 16.13 -11.80
CA PHE A 157 -26.04 15.75 -12.42
C PHE A 157 -26.07 14.29 -12.82
N HIS A 158 -26.43 13.37 -11.91
CA HIS A 158 -26.56 11.96 -12.25
C HIS A 158 -27.61 11.73 -13.33
N MET A 159 -28.83 12.27 -13.19
CA MET A 159 -29.88 12.09 -14.21
C MET A 159 -29.48 12.60 -15.61
N ALA A 160 -28.80 13.73 -15.70
CA ALA A 160 -28.39 14.29 -17.01
C ALA A 160 -27.33 13.42 -17.70
N HIS A 161 -26.40 12.86 -16.92
CA HIS A 161 -25.30 12.03 -17.43
C HIS A 161 -25.73 10.60 -17.72
N THR A 162 -26.54 9.97 -16.85
CA THR A 162 -27.07 8.63 -17.08
C THR A 162 -28.01 8.58 -18.28
N THR A 163 -28.85 9.61 -18.48
CA THR A 163 -29.69 9.74 -19.69
C THR A 163 -28.86 9.86 -20.98
N SER A 164 -27.64 10.38 -20.86
CA SER A 164 -26.68 10.51 -21.96
C SER A 164 -25.73 9.31 -22.05
N GLU A 165 -26.01 8.22 -21.33
CA GLU A 165 -25.23 6.98 -21.30
C GLU A 165 -23.77 7.17 -20.83
N VAL A 166 -23.51 8.19 -19.99
CA VAL A 166 -22.20 8.39 -19.36
C VAL A 166 -22.12 7.49 -18.11
N PRO A 167 -21.20 6.52 -18.06
CA PRO A 167 -21.09 5.58 -16.95
C PRO A 167 -20.53 6.25 -15.69
N CYS A 168 -20.89 5.71 -14.51
CA CYS A 168 -20.47 6.24 -13.22
C CYS A 168 -18.93 6.37 -13.09
N ILE A 169 -18.21 5.41 -13.68
CA ILE A 169 -16.74 5.31 -13.58
C ILE A 169 -16.01 6.44 -14.30
N ASP A 170 -16.61 7.09 -15.30
CA ASP A 170 -15.97 8.20 -16.02
C ASP A 170 -15.71 9.40 -15.11
N CYS A 171 -16.50 9.51 -14.04
CA CYS A 171 -16.35 10.55 -13.01
C CYS A 171 -15.74 9.99 -11.71
N HIS A 172 -16.27 8.87 -11.21
CA HIS A 172 -15.94 8.35 -9.87
C HIS A 172 -14.68 7.46 -9.83
N VAL A 173 -14.22 6.96 -10.98
CA VAL A 173 -13.06 6.07 -11.12
C VAL A 173 -12.22 6.57 -12.31
N SER A 174 -12.05 7.89 -12.42
CA SER A 174 -11.40 8.52 -13.56
C SER A 174 -9.88 8.31 -13.56
N THR A 175 -9.26 8.33 -14.75
CA THR A 175 -7.86 7.95 -15.00
C THR A 175 -6.81 9.05 -14.77
N MET A 176 -7.20 10.23 -14.27
CA MET A 176 -6.25 11.32 -14.02
C MET A 176 -6.37 11.95 -12.63
N ILE A 177 -5.44 11.58 -11.76
CA ILE A 177 -4.73 12.58 -10.96
C ILE A 177 -3.58 13.11 -11.84
N PRO A 178 -3.56 14.39 -12.23
CA PRO A 178 -2.47 14.94 -13.03
C PRO A 178 -1.13 14.73 -12.32
N GLN A 179 -0.13 14.24 -13.05
CA GLN A 179 1.24 14.14 -12.57
C GLN A 179 1.68 15.46 -11.94
N GLY A 180 1.93 15.45 -10.62
CA GLY A 180 2.51 16.57 -9.90
C GLY A 180 1.57 17.71 -9.50
N VAL A 181 0.25 17.53 -9.57
CA VAL A 181 -0.71 18.49 -8.99
C VAL A 181 -1.45 17.81 -7.85
N ALA A 182 -1.12 18.17 -6.61
CA ALA A 182 -1.93 17.81 -5.46
C ALA A 182 -3.32 18.41 -5.66
N VAL A 183 -4.31 17.56 -5.93
CA VAL A 183 -5.71 17.95 -5.81
C VAL A 183 -5.93 18.17 -4.32
N ALA A 184 -6.53 19.28 -3.92
CA ALA A 184 -6.66 19.65 -2.50
C ALA A 184 -7.43 18.61 -1.65
N SER A 185 -8.07 17.62 -2.30
CA SER A 185 -8.80 16.53 -1.67
C SER A 185 -8.01 15.21 -1.61
N THR A 186 -6.96 15.04 -2.44
CA THR A 186 -6.11 13.84 -2.42
C THR A 186 -4.89 14.10 -1.55
N GLY A 187 -4.73 13.31 -0.48
CA GLY A 187 -3.59 13.42 0.43
C GLY A 187 -2.22 13.26 -0.26
N PRO A 188 -1.11 13.60 0.42
CA PRO A 188 0.21 13.78 -0.20
C PRO A 188 0.90 12.50 -0.70
N THR A 189 0.30 11.32 -0.57
CA THR A 189 0.97 10.01 -0.76
C THR A 189 0.73 9.35 -2.12
N SER A 190 -0.24 9.79 -2.91
CA SER A 190 -0.49 9.22 -4.24
C SER A 190 0.53 9.74 -5.27
N GLY A 191 1.59 8.95 -5.47
CA GLY A 191 2.49 9.09 -6.62
C GLY A 191 1.77 8.90 -7.97
N PRO A 192 2.47 9.09 -9.10
CA PRO A 192 1.88 9.06 -10.43
C PRO A 192 1.58 7.61 -10.86
N ALA A 193 0.50 7.03 -10.36
CA ALA A 193 -0.08 5.82 -10.94
C ALA A 193 -0.94 6.25 -12.13
N ALA A 194 -0.53 5.84 -13.34
CA ALA A 194 -1.25 6.09 -14.59
C ALA A 194 -2.46 5.13 -14.71
N GLY A 195 -3.41 5.22 -13.78
CA GLY A 195 -4.57 4.35 -13.73
C GLY A 195 -5.79 4.99 -13.07
N PRO A 196 -6.97 4.36 -13.18
CA PRO A 196 -8.21 4.78 -12.51
C PRO A 196 -8.03 4.90 -10.99
N SER A 197 -8.49 6.00 -10.38
CA SER A 197 -8.48 6.15 -8.92
C SER A 197 -9.48 5.21 -8.25
N HIS A 198 -9.10 4.60 -7.13
CA HIS A 198 -9.96 3.76 -6.28
C HIS A 198 -10.30 4.43 -4.93
N ASP A 199 -10.27 5.76 -4.86
CA ASP A 199 -10.62 6.51 -3.65
C ASP A 199 -12.15 6.70 -3.46
N PHE A 200 -12.95 6.60 -4.53
CA PHE A 200 -14.42 6.73 -4.57
C PHE A 200 -15.05 7.91 -3.81
N ALA A 201 -14.24 8.80 -3.23
CA ALA A 201 -14.65 9.81 -2.28
C ALA A 201 -14.73 11.17 -2.95
N ASP A 202 -13.91 11.38 -3.98
CA ASP A 202 -13.81 12.66 -4.67
C ASP A 202 -13.96 12.49 -6.18
N VAL A 203 -14.87 13.28 -6.76
CA VAL A 203 -14.91 13.48 -8.21
C VAL A 203 -14.05 14.70 -8.53
N SER A 204 -12.92 14.47 -9.19
CA SER A 204 -12.04 15.55 -9.63
C SER A 204 -12.76 16.46 -10.62
N ALA A 205 -12.63 17.78 -10.45
CA ALA A 205 -13.12 18.75 -11.45
C ALA A 205 -12.46 18.53 -12.83
N MET A 206 -11.30 17.85 -12.87
CA MET A 206 -10.64 17.47 -14.12
C MET A 206 -11.48 16.49 -14.94
N SER A 207 -12.21 15.57 -14.30
CA SER A 207 -13.10 14.63 -14.97
C SER A 207 -14.22 15.35 -15.72
N CYS A 208 -14.75 16.44 -15.14
CA CYS A 208 -15.80 17.24 -15.77
C CYS A 208 -15.29 17.96 -17.03
N ILE A 209 -14.09 18.55 -16.97
CA ILE A 209 -13.56 19.39 -18.05
C ILE A 209 -12.99 18.59 -19.23
N GLU A 210 -12.91 17.27 -19.13
CA GLU A 210 -12.59 16.40 -20.26
C GLU A 210 -13.68 16.48 -21.33
N CYS A 211 -14.95 16.45 -20.91
CA CYS A 211 -16.11 16.59 -21.78
C CYS A 211 -16.63 18.03 -21.86
N HIS A 212 -16.63 18.78 -20.75
CA HIS A 212 -17.18 20.15 -20.70
C HIS A 212 -16.15 21.25 -20.96
N ARG A 213 -15.01 20.92 -21.60
CA ARG A 213 -13.89 21.84 -21.81
C ARG A 213 -14.28 23.20 -22.36
N ASP A 214 -15.20 23.21 -23.33
CA ASP A 214 -15.59 24.42 -24.04
C ASP A 214 -16.56 25.27 -23.21
N ASN A 215 -17.41 24.66 -22.38
CA ASN A 215 -18.32 25.35 -21.48
C ASN A 215 -17.61 26.08 -20.32
N VAL A 216 -16.36 25.70 -20.03
CA VAL A 216 -15.51 26.35 -19.01
C VAL A 216 -14.67 27.49 -19.60
N ARG A 217 -14.55 27.57 -20.93
CA ARG A 217 -13.71 28.55 -21.64
C ARG A 217 -14.47 29.79 -22.16
N ASP A 218 -15.79 29.82 -22.04
CA ASP A 218 -16.65 30.81 -22.71
C ASP A 218 -16.79 32.18 -22.01
N GLU A 219 -16.14 32.41 -20.87
CA GLU A 219 -15.85 33.78 -20.44
C GLU A 219 -14.48 34.18 -21.00
N PRO A 220 -14.37 35.21 -21.88
CA PRO A 220 -13.10 35.84 -22.22
C PRO A 220 -12.65 36.68 -21.03
N SER A 221 -12.57 36.05 -19.88
CA SER A 221 -11.94 36.60 -18.72
C SER A 221 -10.45 36.64 -19.05
N SER A 222 -9.89 37.82 -18.92
CA SER A 222 -8.47 38.11 -19.04
C SER A 222 -7.67 37.39 -17.96
N PHE A 223 -7.73 36.05 -17.91
CA PHE A 223 -6.92 35.17 -17.09
C PHE A 223 -5.52 35.15 -17.69
N THR A 224 -4.84 36.27 -17.50
CA THR A 224 -3.39 36.35 -17.54
C THR A 224 -2.83 35.41 -16.47
N ASP A 225 -1.63 34.88 -16.70
CA ASP A 225 -0.82 34.03 -15.79
C ASP A 225 -0.74 34.50 -14.33
N MET A 226 -1.26 35.68 -14.02
CA MET A 226 -1.35 36.25 -12.68
C MET A 226 -2.34 35.50 -11.77
N ASP A 227 -3.42 34.91 -12.28
CA ASP A 227 -4.45 34.33 -11.40
C ASP A 227 -3.99 33.01 -10.72
N TRP A 228 -3.33 32.12 -11.48
CA TRP A 228 -2.73 30.91 -10.91
C TRP A 228 -1.59 31.23 -9.94
N LEU A 229 -0.78 32.26 -10.27
CA LEU A 229 0.30 32.75 -9.41
C LEU A 229 -0.23 33.39 -8.12
N VAL A 230 -1.44 33.95 -8.15
CA VAL A 230 -2.11 34.50 -6.98
C VAL A 230 -2.70 33.36 -6.14
N LYS A 231 -3.36 32.39 -6.76
CA LYS A 231 -3.93 31.22 -6.04
C LYS A 231 -2.84 30.38 -5.37
N SER A 232 -1.74 30.08 -6.06
CA SER A 232 -0.59 29.37 -5.48
C SER A 232 0.06 30.16 -4.33
N ARG A 233 0.18 31.50 -4.47
CA ARG A 233 0.68 32.35 -3.37
C ARG A 233 -0.27 32.37 -2.18
N LEU A 234 -1.58 32.35 -2.39
CA LEU A 234 -2.57 32.31 -1.32
C LEU A 234 -2.53 30.98 -0.56
N VAL A 235 -2.39 29.85 -1.26
CA VAL A 235 -2.21 28.53 -0.63
C VAL A 235 -0.92 28.49 0.18
N ALA A 236 0.20 28.93 -0.39
CA ALA A 236 1.48 28.99 0.32
C ALA A 236 1.49 29.97 1.50
N GLN A 237 0.60 30.97 1.51
CA GLN A 237 0.38 31.86 2.66
C GLN A 237 -0.54 31.23 3.71
N ALA A 238 -1.56 30.47 3.29
CA ALA A 238 -2.47 29.77 4.19
C ALA A 238 -1.74 28.69 5.01
N GLU A 239 -0.78 27.98 4.41
CA GLU A 239 0.07 27.00 5.11
C GLU A 239 0.93 27.62 6.23
N ARG A 240 1.23 28.93 6.15
CA ARG A 240 2.00 29.64 7.19
C ARG A 240 1.13 30.14 8.34
N VAL A 241 -0.19 30.07 8.23
CA VAL A 241 -1.11 30.57 9.26
C VAL A 241 -0.91 29.86 10.62
N PRO A 242 -0.76 28.52 10.68
CA PRO A 242 -0.50 27.82 11.95
C PRO A 242 0.85 28.21 12.57
N GLU A 243 1.89 28.36 11.75
CA GLU A 243 3.22 28.78 12.20
C GLU A 243 3.19 30.20 12.78
N LEU A 244 2.61 31.14 12.04
CA LEU A 244 2.44 32.54 12.46
C LEU A 244 1.58 32.66 13.73
N ALA A 245 0.53 31.84 13.85
CA ALA A 245 -0.29 31.79 15.06
C ALA A 245 0.54 31.32 16.27
N SER A 246 1.36 30.28 16.10
CA SER A 246 2.24 29.78 17.15
C SER A 246 3.32 30.81 17.56
N GLU A 247 3.90 31.53 16.59
CA GLU A 247 4.88 32.58 16.85
C GLU A 247 4.25 33.78 17.57
N LEU A 248 3.01 34.13 17.20
CA LEU A 248 2.25 35.18 17.86
C LEU A 248 1.96 34.82 19.33
N GLU A 249 1.49 33.59 19.60
CA GLU A 249 1.25 33.12 20.96
C GLU A 249 2.53 33.12 21.80
N ALA A 250 3.63 32.60 21.26
CA ALA A 250 4.93 32.60 21.93
C ALA A 250 5.42 34.03 22.26
N THR A 251 5.28 34.95 21.30
CA THR A 251 5.68 36.35 21.47
C THR A 251 4.79 37.06 22.49
N GLN A 252 3.48 36.83 22.47
CA GLN A 252 2.55 37.39 23.46
C GLN A 252 2.83 36.86 24.87
N GLN A 253 3.14 35.57 25.00
CA GLN A 253 3.52 34.98 26.28
C GLN A 253 4.84 35.57 26.81
N ALA A 254 5.84 35.75 25.95
CA ALA A 254 7.09 36.41 26.29
C ALA A 254 6.84 37.85 26.76
N ASN A 255 6.05 38.64 26.02
CA ASN A 255 5.73 40.02 26.40
C ASN A 255 4.98 40.09 27.74
N LYS A 256 3.96 39.24 27.92
CA LYS A 256 3.21 39.17 29.19
C LYS A 256 4.11 38.79 30.36
N SER A 257 5.05 37.87 30.17
CA SER A 257 6.00 37.49 31.21
C SER A 257 6.99 38.61 31.54
N LEU A 258 7.47 39.37 30.55
CA LEU A 258 8.30 40.54 30.78
C LEU A 258 7.53 41.62 31.55
N GLN A 259 6.29 41.91 31.15
CA GLN A 259 5.46 42.91 31.83
C GLN A 259 5.16 42.56 33.28
N THR A 260 5.05 41.27 33.62
CA THR A 260 4.78 40.85 35.00
C THR A 260 6.05 40.71 35.84
N TRP A 261 7.10 40.09 35.29
CA TRP A 261 8.31 39.77 36.07
C TRP A 261 9.28 40.92 36.23
N VAL A 262 9.39 41.84 35.27
CA VAL A 262 10.26 43.01 35.38
C VAL A 262 9.89 43.90 36.58
N PRO A 263 8.64 44.33 36.80
CA PRO A 263 8.30 45.14 37.97
C PRO A 263 8.41 44.35 39.29
N VAL A 264 8.09 43.05 39.29
CA VAL A 264 8.21 42.19 40.49
C VAL A 264 9.68 42.06 40.91
N SER A 265 10.57 41.74 39.98
CA SER A 265 12.01 41.63 40.25
C SER A 265 12.63 42.96 40.66
N LEU A 266 12.24 44.07 40.02
CA LEU A 266 12.67 45.41 40.41
C LEU A 266 12.20 45.76 41.83
N GLY A 267 10.94 45.47 42.17
CA GLY A 267 10.38 45.69 43.49
C GLY A 267 11.07 44.88 44.59
N LEU A 268 11.34 43.59 44.34
CA LEU A 268 12.09 42.73 45.25
C LEU A 268 13.53 43.21 45.43
N GLY A 269 14.20 43.60 44.36
CA GLY A 269 15.57 44.11 44.38
C GLY A 269 15.70 45.40 45.19
N LEU A 270 14.80 46.37 44.95
CA LEU A 270 14.74 47.62 45.72
C LEU A 270 14.39 47.38 47.19
N GLY A 271 13.45 46.46 47.48
CA GLY A 271 13.05 46.11 48.84
C GLY A 271 14.19 45.48 49.65
N LEU A 272 14.85 44.46 49.10
CA LEU A 272 15.99 43.79 49.73
C LEU A 272 17.19 44.73 49.88
N GLY A 273 17.51 45.51 48.84
CA GLY A 273 18.60 46.49 48.89
C GLY A 273 18.35 47.58 49.93
N GLY A 274 17.13 48.10 50.03
CA GLY A 274 16.74 49.07 51.05
C GLY A 274 16.85 48.52 52.47
N MET A 275 16.38 47.29 52.70
CA MET A 275 16.45 46.64 54.00
C MET A 275 17.89 46.40 54.45
N LEU A 276 18.73 45.86 53.56
CA LEU A 276 20.16 45.65 53.83
C LEU A 276 20.89 46.97 54.09
N GLY A 277 20.56 48.02 53.33
CA GLY A 277 21.11 49.36 53.53
C GLY A 277 20.78 49.94 54.91
N ILE A 278 19.51 49.84 55.34
CA ILE A 278 19.09 50.28 56.68
C ILE A 278 19.82 49.50 57.77
N VAL A 279 19.89 48.17 57.64
CA VAL A 279 20.59 47.31 58.61
C VAL A 279 22.07 47.70 58.70
N ALA A 280 22.74 47.93 57.57
CA ALA A 280 24.14 48.36 57.55
C ALA A 280 24.34 49.72 58.24
N VAL A 281 23.48 50.70 57.97
CA VAL A 281 23.54 52.03 58.62
C VAL A 281 23.31 51.92 60.13
N LEU A 282 22.32 51.12 60.56
CA LEU A 282 22.05 50.88 61.99
C LEU A 282 23.21 50.17 62.69
N LEU A 283 23.85 49.19 62.04
CA LEU A 283 25.04 48.51 62.56
C LEU A 283 26.23 49.46 62.68
N LEU A 284 26.49 50.30 61.67
CA LEU A 284 27.55 51.31 61.72
C LEU A 284 27.31 52.32 62.84
N ALA A 285 26.08 52.80 63.01
CA ALA A 285 25.70 53.72 64.09
C ALA A 285 25.82 53.06 65.48
N TYR A 286 25.51 51.77 65.59
CA TYR A 286 25.69 51.01 66.83
C TYR A 286 27.17 50.88 67.20
N VAL A 287 28.03 50.52 66.24
CA VAL A 287 29.48 50.39 66.45
C VAL A 287 30.12 51.74 66.78
N SER A 288 29.75 52.82 66.10
CA SER A 288 30.31 54.16 66.36
C SER A 288 29.98 54.68 67.75
N ARG A 289 28.75 54.43 68.25
CA ARG A 289 28.35 54.77 69.62
C ARG A 289 29.12 53.98 70.66
N ARG A 290 29.45 52.71 70.39
CA ARG A 290 30.16 51.83 71.33
C ARG A 290 31.66 52.10 71.39
N GLY A 291 32.27 52.61 70.31
CA GLY A 291 33.68 53.03 70.30
C GLY A 291 33.95 54.45 70.84
N SER A 292 32.90 55.21 71.17
CA SER A 292 32.99 56.56 71.73
C SER A 292 32.75 56.63 73.25
N ALA A 293 32.63 55.48 73.91
CA ALA A 293 32.50 55.30 75.36
C ALA A 293 33.76 54.58 75.89
#